data_AF-A0A933JDS3-F1
#
_entry.id   AF-A0A933JDS3-F1
#
_cell.length_a   1.000
_cell.length_b   1.000
_cell.length_c   1.000
_cell.angle_alpha   90.00
_cell.angle_beta   90.00
_cell.angle_gamma   90.00
#
_symmetry.space_group_name_H-M   'P 1'
#
loop_
_entity.id
_entity.type
_entity.pdbx_description
1 polymer ?
#
loop_
_entity_poly.entity_id
_entity_poly.type
_entity_poly.pdbx_seq_one_letter_code
_entity_poly.pdbx_strand_id
1 'polypeptide(L)'
;MPDDITLLLRVCTIYHWEILQGALVMFIKRSLFLKAWHFQCPRWLFIPLDIVYFLVYTLSMTQTINLKELRPQLPRVMQAVDQRLDRFIVTRRGYPLAVIMSPDDYQGLLDTLDLLEDKAGLARLKRAKREIRTGKTRPIDEIRRSLTRV
;
A
#
# COMPACT_ATOMS: atom_id res chain seq x y z
N MET A 1 -1.32 -21.36 -15.94
CA MET A 1 -1.46 -20.15 -15.10
C MET A 1 -0.18 -20.10 -14.30
N PRO A 2 0.73 -19.12 -14.48
CA PRO A 2 2.02 -19.18 -13.81
C PRO A 2 1.80 -18.86 -12.33
N ASP A 3 2.26 -19.77 -11.48
CA ASP A 3 2.08 -19.72 -10.03
C ASP A 3 2.89 -18.54 -9.45
N ASP A 4 2.36 -17.81 -8.45
CA ASP A 4 2.93 -16.59 -7.87
C ASP A 4 4.41 -16.72 -7.41
N ILE A 5 4.86 -17.94 -7.12
CA ILE A 5 6.26 -18.26 -6.79
C ILE A 5 7.19 -17.98 -7.99
N THR A 6 6.70 -18.16 -9.22
CA THR A 6 7.45 -17.94 -10.46
C THR A 6 7.69 -16.44 -10.72
N LEU A 7 6.77 -15.57 -10.27
CA LEU A 7 6.95 -14.12 -10.32
C LEU A 7 7.94 -13.64 -9.23
N LEU A 8 7.86 -14.21 -8.02
CA LEU A 8 8.83 -13.94 -6.94
C LEU A 8 10.26 -14.34 -7.33
N LEU A 9 10.45 -15.51 -7.95
CA LEU A 9 11.77 -15.95 -8.39
C LEU A 9 12.31 -15.10 -9.55
N ARG A 10 11.46 -14.64 -10.48
CA ARG A 10 11.85 -13.72 -11.57
C ARG A 10 12.26 -12.34 -11.06
N VAL A 11 11.55 -11.79 -10.07
CA VAL A 11 11.94 -10.52 -9.44
C VAL A 11 13.27 -10.69 -8.70
N CYS A 12 13.47 -11.77 -7.95
CA CYS A 12 14.76 -12.04 -7.29
C CYS A 12 15.94 -12.29 -8.24
N THR A 13 15.72 -12.92 -9.41
CA THR A 13 16.82 -13.12 -10.40
C THR A 13 17.22 -11.82 -11.11
N ILE A 14 16.29 -10.89 -11.29
CA ILE A 14 16.60 -9.54 -11.81
C ILE A 14 17.54 -8.78 -10.84
N TYR A 15 17.32 -8.90 -9.52
CA TYR A 15 18.18 -8.26 -8.53
C TYR A 15 19.56 -8.92 -8.35
N HIS A 16 19.74 -10.20 -8.69
CA HIS A 16 21.05 -10.86 -8.55
C HIS A 16 22.04 -10.50 -9.68
N TRP A 17 21.55 -10.14 -10.87
CA TRP A 17 22.39 -9.85 -12.04
C TRP A 17 22.95 -8.41 -12.07
N GLU A 18 22.25 -7.44 -11.49
CA GLU A 18 22.71 -6.04 -11.45
C GLU A 18 23.80 -5.77 -10.39
N ILE A 19 23.92 -6.64 -9.37
CA ILE A 19 24.97 -6.50 -8.33
C ILE A 19 26.34 -6.97 -8.86
N LEU A 20 26.38 -7.88 -9.84
CA LEU A 20 27.63 -8.37 -10.43
C LEU A 20 28.21 -7.46 -11.54
N GLN A 21 27.41 -6.58 -12.14
CA GLN A 21 27.87 -5.62 -13.16
C GLN A 21 28.56 -4.37 -12.56
N GLY A 22 28.35 -4.09 -11.27
CA GLY A 22 28.93 -2.91 -10.62
C GLY A 22 30.42 -2.99 -10.29
N ALA A 23 31.01 -4.20 -10.21
CA ALA A 23 32.40 -4.38 -9.80
C ALA A 23 33.40 -4.36 -10.98
N LEU A 24 32.96 -4.63 -12.22
CA LEU A 24 33.87 -4.73 -13.38
C LEU A 24 34.17 -3.36 -14.04
N VAL A 25 33.30 -2.36 -13.90
CA VAL A 25 33.45 -1.04 -14.53
C VAL A 25 34.38 -0.10 -13.74
N MET A 26 34.77 -0.46 -12.51
CA MET A 26 35.62 0.38 -11.66
C MET A 26 37.13 0.33 -11.95
N PHE A 27 37.61 -0.47 -12.93
CA PHE A 27 39.06 -0.73 -13.06
C PHE A 27 39.76 -0.25 -14.35
N ILE A 28 39.13 0.50 -15.26
CA ILE A 28 39.82 0.92 -16.50
C ILE A 28 39.65 2.42 -16.81
N LYS A 29 40.80 3.13 -16.75
CA LYS A 29 41.13 4.51 -17.22
C LYS A 29 40.48 5.65 -16.41
N ARG A 30 41.17 6.34 -15.50
CA ARG A 30 42.45 7.11 -15.58
C ARG A 30 42.49 8.07 -16.77
N SER A 31 42.15 9.32 -16.45
CA SER A 31 42.30 10.60 -17.17
C SER A 31 41.27 10.97 -18.24
N LEU A 32 40.82 12.23 -18.15
CA LEU A 32 39.85 12.96 -18.99
C LEU A 32 38.36 12.66 -18.78
N PHE A 33 37.77 13.25 -17.72
CA PHE A 33 36.43 13.86 -17.81
C PHE A 33 36.20 14.81 -16.63
N LEU A 34 36.99 15.90 -16.59
CA LEU A 34 37.05 16.84 -15.47
C LEU A 34 36.31 18.17 -15.71
N LYS A 35 35.40 18.25 -16.68
CA LYS A 35 34.56 19.45 -16.86
C LYS A 35 33.16 19.02 -17.32
N ALA A 36 32.15 19.48 -16.59
CA ALA A 36 30.71 19.29 -16.81
C ALA A 36 30.07 17.99 -16.28
N TRP A 37 29.99 17.87 -14.95
CA TRP A 37 28.78 17.32 -14.32
C TRP A 37 28.63 17.88 -12.90
N HIS A 38 28.11 19.10 -12.82
CA HIS A 38 27.60 19.61 -11.55
C HIS A 38 26.21 19.00 -11.30
N PHE A 39 26.02 18.45 -10.10
CA PHE A 39 24.74 18.04 -9.50
C PHE A 39 24.09 16.73 -9.99
N GLN A 40 24.74 15.59 -9.73
CA GLN A 40 24.04 14.31 -9.54
C GLN A 40 23.81 14.10 -8.04
N CYS A 41 22.57 14.30 -7.57
CA CYS A 41 22.18 14.04 -6.18
C CYS A 41 22.48 12.58 -5.77
N PRO A 42 23.07 12.33 -4.59
CA PRO A 42 23.25 10.99 -4.06
C PRO A 42 21.91 10.45 -3.54
N ARG A 43 21.34 9.47 -4.26
CA ARG A 43 20.04 8.84 -4.00
C ARG A 43 20.14 7.74 -2.93
N TRP A 44 20.59 8.07 -1.73
CA TRP A 44 20.65 7.16 -0.58
C TRP A 44 19.88 7.74 0.61
N LEU A 45 18.55 7.81 0.49
CA LEU A 45 17.60 7.67 1.61
C LEU A 45 16.16 7.53 1.09
N PHE A 46 15.91 6.63 0.15
CA PHE A 46 14.54 6.31 -0.30
C PHE A 46 14.18 4.92 0.22
N ILE A 47 13.79 4.86 1.49
CA ILE A 47 13.07 3.71 2.02
C ILE A 47 11.78 3.64 1.19
N PRO A 48 11.57 2.57 0.41
CA PRO A 48 10.65 2.65 -0.71
C PRO A 48 9.22 2.51 -0.20
N LEU A 49 8.36 3.41 -0.67
CA LEU A 49 6.91 3.25 -0.64
C LEU A 49 6.47 1.85 -1.11
N ASP A 50 7.30 1.16 -1.90
CA ASP A 50 7.09 -0.19 -2.41
C ASP A 50 6.88 -1.26 -1.32
N ILE A 51 7.59 -1.19 -0.16
CA ILE A 51 7.40 -2.18 0.93
C ILE A 51 6.07 -1.93 1.64
N VAL A 52 5.69 -0.67 1.85
CA VAL A 52 4.40 -0.31 2.45
C VAL A 52 3.26 -0.64 1.48
N TYR A 53 3.45 -0.39 0.19
CA TYR A 53 2.49 -0.75 -0.84
C TYR A 53 2.29 -2.26 -0.87
N PHE A 54 3.38 -3.04 -0.87
CA PHE A 54 3.34 -4.49 -0.81
C PHE A 54 2.62 -4.99 0.46
N LEU A 55 2.91 -4.43 1.64
CA LEU A 55 2.28 -4.84 2.90
C LEU A 55 0.79 -4.46 2.97
N VAL A 56 0.40 -3.27 2.51
CA VAL A 56 -1.00 -2.84 2.46
C VAL A 56 -1.78 -3.65 1.41
N TYR A 57 -1.20 -3.93 0.24
CA TYR A 57 -1.81 -4.83 -0.76
C TYR A 57 -1.92 -6.27 -0.26
N THR A 58 -0.95 -6.74 0.54
CA THR A 58 -0.95 -8.10 1.09
C THR A 58 -1.93 -8.26 2.27
N LEU A 59 -2.26 -7.17 2.98
CA LEU A 59 -3.17 -7.23 4.13
C LEU A 59 -4.66 -7.28 3.76
N SER A 60 -5.05 -6.79 2.58
CA SER A 60 -6.37 -7.07 2.02
C SER A 60 -6.29 -8.31 1.13
N MET A 61 -6.62 -9.48 1.67
CA MET A 61 -6.67 -10.76 0.93
C MET A 61 -7.64 -10.64 -0.26
N THR A 62 -7.12 -10.18 -1.40
CA THR A 62 -7.88 -9.99 -2.62
C THR A 62 -7.78 -11.28 -3.43
N GLN A 63 -8.86 -12.02 -3.47
CA GLN A 63 -8.93 -13.30 -4.16
C GLN A 63 -9.45 -13.10 -5.57
N THR A 64 -8.99 -13.93 -6.51
CA THR A 64 -9.51 -13.93 -7.88
C THR A 64 -10.40 -15.16 -8.07
N ILE A 65 -11.58 -14.97 -8.65
CA ILE A 65 -12.53 -16.06 -8.92
C ILE A 65 -13.09 -15.93 -10.33
N ASN A 66 -13.16 -17.04 -11.06
CA ASN A 66 -13.80 -17.04 -12.37
C ASN A 66 -15.32 -16.96 -12.20
N LEU A 67 -16.02 -16.23 -13.07
CA LEU A 67 -17.49 -16.14 -13.08
C LEU A 67 -18.17 -17.51 -13.10
N LYS A 68 -17.56 -18.53 -13.72
CA LYS A 68 -18.08 -19.91 -13.70
C LYS A 68 -18.01 -20.55 -12.31
N GLU A 69 -16.95 -20.29 -11.56
CA GLU A 69 -16.69 -20.83 -10.21
C GLU A 69 -17.46 -20.05 -9.14
N LEU A 70 -17.69 -18.76 -9.37
CA LEU A 70 -18.42 -17.89 -8.46
C LEU A 70 -19.88 -18.34 -8.28
N ARG A 71 -20.57 -18.75 -9.35
CA ARG A 71 -22.00 -19.09 -9.30
C ARG A 71 -22.35 -20.14 -8.23
N PRO A 72 -21.71 -21.33 -8.19
CA PRO A 72 -22.01 -22.32 -7.16
C PRO A 72 -21.53 -21.91 -5.76
N GLN A 73 -20.55 -21.01 -5.66
CA GLN A 73 -19.93 -20.60 -4.40
C GLN A 73 -20.43 -19.25 -3.87
N LEU A 74 -21.38 -18.62 -4.55
CA LEU A 74 -21.83 -17.26 -4.25
C LEU A 74 -22.22 -17.06 -2.78
N PRO A 75 -23.00 -17.96 -2.13
CA PRO A 75 -23.35 -17.79 -0.72
C PRO A 75 -22.12 -17.76 0.20
N ARG A 76 -21.13 -18.63 -0.06
CA ARG A 76 -19.88 -18.68 0.71
C ARG A 76 -19.05 -17.41 0.49
N VAL A 77 -18.98 -16.94 -0.74
CA VAL A 77 -18.27 -15.70 -1.08
C VAL A 77 -18.93 -14.50 -0.39
N MET A 78 -20.26 -14.38 -0.44
CA MET A 78 -20.97 -13.30 0.27
C MET A 78 -20.74 -13.35 1.78
N GLN A 79 -20.74 -14.54 2.39
CA GLN A 79 -20.46 -14.68 3.82
C GLN A 79 -19.03 -14.25 4.18
N ALA A 80 -18.05 -14.58 3.35
CA ALA A 80 -16.67 -14.17 3.55
C ALA A 80 -16.50 -12.64 3.43
N VAL A 81 -17.17 -12.04 2.44
CA VAL A 81 -17.20 -10.59 2.23
C VAL A 81 -17.80 -9.87 3.43
N ASP A 82 -18.93 -10.35 3.94
CA ASP A 82 -19.66 -9.74 5.06
C ASP A 82 -18.91 -9.89 6.39
N GLN A 83 -18.40 -11.09 6.70
CA GLN A 83 -17.85 -11.39 8.03
C GLN A 83 -16.36 -11.11 8.16
N ARG A 84 -15.60 -11.09 7.06
CA ARG A 84 -14.14 -11.01 7.07
C ARG A 84 -13.59 -9.83 6.28
N LEU A 85 -14.45 -9.05 5.63
CA LEU A 85 -14.06 -7.98 4.70
C LEU A 85 -13.15 -8.50 3.57
N ASP A 86 -13.34 -9.76 3.17
CA ASP A 86 -12.63 -10.34 2.03
C ASP A 86 -13.06 -9.64 0.74
N ARG A 87 -12.12 -9.48 -0.20
CA ARG A 87 -12.35 -8.84 -1.49
C ARG A 87 -12.17 -9.86 -2.61
N PHE A 88 -13.10 -9.88 -3.57
CA PHE A 88 -13.03 -10.80 -4.71
C PHE A 88 -13.03 -10.05 -6.03
N ILE A 89 -12.03 -10.31 -6.87
CA ILE A 89 -12.01 -9.89 -8.27
C ILE A 89 -12.66 -11.00 -9.10
N VAL A 90 -13.81 -10.70 -9.68
CA VAL A 90 -14.54 -11.61 -10.57
C VAL A 90 -13.98 -11.48 -11.97
N THR A 91 -13.59 -12.60 -12.58
CA THR A 91 -13.01 -12.63 -13.92
C THR A 91 -13.88 -13.40 -14.92
N ARG A 92 -13.84 -13.02 -16.20
CA ARG A 92 -14.43 -13.78 -17.31
C ARG A 92 -13.39 -13.97 -18.40
N ARG A 93 -13.04 -15.23 -18.69
CA ARG A 93 -11.98 -15.59 -19.67
C ARG A 93 -10.64 -14.89 -19.34
N GLY A 94 -10.30 -14.80 -18.05
CA GLY A 94 -9.06 -14.17 -17.58
C GLY A 94 -9.10 -12.65 -17.46
N TYR A 95 -10.17 -11.99 -17.92
CA TYR A 95 -10.32 -10.53 -17.81
C TYR A 95 -11.11 -10.16 -16.55
N PRO A 96 -10.65 -9.17 -15.75
CA PRO A 96 -11.39 -8.66 -14.60
C PRO A 96 -12.68 -7.98 -15.05
N LEU A 97 -13.79 -8.30 -14.39
CA LEU A 97 -15.13 -7.83 -14.73
C LEU A 97 -15.73 -6.97 -13.62
N ALA A 98 -15.57 -7.39 -12.37
CA ALA A 98 -16.14 -6.71 -11.21
C ALA A 98 -15.32 -7.02 -9.96
N VAL A 99 -15.48 -6.17 -8.95
CA VAL A 99 -14.99 -6.43 -7.59
C VAL A 99 -16.19 -6.59 -6.68
N ILE A 100 -16.16 -7.61 -5.83
CA ILE A 100 -17.12 -7.83 -4.77
C ILE A 100 -16.41 -7.49 -3.45
N MET A 101 -17.02 -6.60 -2.67
CA MET A 101 -16.56 -6.18 -1.35
C MET A 101 -17.77 -5.80 -0.49
N SER A 102 -17.57 -5.72 0.83
CA SER A 102 -18.63 -5.30 1.74
C SER A 102 -18.95 -3.81 1.54
N PRO A 103 -20.21 -3.38 1.70
CA PRO A 103 -20.54 -1.96 1.73
C PRO A 103 -19.71 -1.17 2.75
N ASP A 104 -19.42 -1.74 3.91
CA ASP A 104 -18.62 -1.09 4.96
C ASP A 104 -17.17 -0.88 4.54
N ASP A 105 -16.61 -1.85 3.81
CA ASP A 105 -15.25 -1.77 3.27
C ASP A 105 -15.17 -0.71 2.16
N TYR A 106 -16.17 -0.67 1.27
CA TYR A 106 -16.29 0.36 0.25
C TYR A 106 -16.40 1.76 0.89
N GLN A 107 -17.25 1.92 1.90
CA GLN A 107 -17.41 3.19 2.61
C GLN A 107 -16.11 3.59 3.33
N GLY A 108 -15.43 2.65 4.00
CA GLY A 108 -14.15 2.91 4.67
C GLY A 108 -13.04 3.35 3.70
N LEU A 109 -13.05 2.85 2.46
CA LEU A 109 -12.17 3.34 1.39
C LEU A 109 -12.49 4.78 1.00
N LEU A 110 -13.77 5.11 0.83
CA LEU A 110 -14.20 6.48 0.52
C LEU A 110 -13.86 7.45 1.64
N ASP A 111 -14.16 7.11 2.90
CA ASP A 111 -13.84 7.93 4.07
C ASP A 111 -12.33 8.19 4.16
N THR A 112 -11.52 7.19 3.82
CA THR A 112 -10.05 7.33 3.78
C THR A 112 -9.62 8.28 2.66
N LEU A 113 -10.23 8.19 1.48
CA LEU A 113 -9.94 9.10 0.37
C LEU A 113 -10.35 10.54 0.69
N ASP A 114 -11.53 10.74 1.29
CA ASP A 114 -12.03 12.04 1.74
C ASP A 114 -11.07 12.67 2.77
N LEU A 115 -10.60 11.88 3.73
CA LEU A 115 -9.60 12.32 4.69
C LEU A 115 -8.27 12.66 4.01
N LEU A 116 -7.86 11.89 3.01
CA LEU A 116 -6.60 12.14 2.28
C LEU A 116 -6.66 13.40 1.41
N GLU A 117 -7.84 13.74 0.91
CA GLU A 117 -8.08 14.97 0.15
C GLU A 117 -8.00 16.22 1.04
N ASP A 118 -8.52 16.15 2.27
CA ASP A 118 -8.38 17.23 3.25
C ASP A 118 -6.97 17.32 3.84
N LYS A 119 -6.11 18.11 3.19
CA LYS A 119 -4.74 18.39 3.64
C LYS A 119 -4.69 18.99 5.06
N ALA A 120 -5.67 19.82 5.43
CA ALA A 120 -5.72 20.43 6.76
C ALA A 120 -6.12 19.40 7.82
N GLY A 121 -7.10 18.56 7.51
CA GLY A 121 -7.50 17.38 8.29
C GLY A 121 -6.33 16.42 8.53
N LEU A 122 -5.60 16.06 7.48
CA LEU A 122 -4.38 15.24 7.61
C LEU A 122 -3.32 15.88 8.51
N ALA A 123 -3.10 17.19 8.40
CA ALA A 123 -2.14 17.90 9.24
C ALA A 123 -2.58 17.87 10.72
N ARG A 124 -3.87 18.08 10.99
CA ARG A 124 -4.47 17.98 12.34
C ARG A 124 -4.33 16.56 12.89
N LEU A 125 -4.61 15.53 12.10
CA LEU A 125 -4.45 14.13 12.50
C LEU A 125 -2.99 13.79 12.83
N LYS A 126 -2.04 14.24 12.01
CA LYS A 126 -0.59 14.07 12.26
C LYS A 126 -0.17 14.77 13.55
N ARG A 127 -0.69 15.97 13.82
CA ARG A 127 -0.44 16.71 15.07
C ARG A 127 -1.03 15.94 16.27
N ALA A 128 -2.28 15.53 16.21
CA ALA A 128 -2.96 14.77 17.25
C ALA A 128 -2.19 13.47 17.59
N LYS A 129 -1.71 12.73 16.58
CA LYS A 129 -0.85 11.54 16.79
C LYS A 129 0.44 11.87 17.56
N ARG A 130 1.08 13.02 17.32
CA ARG A 130 2.26 13.46 18.08
C ARG A 130 1.91 13.86 19.51
N GLU A 131 0.79 14.54 19.70
CA GLU A 131 0.31 14.96 21.02
C GLU A 131 0.00 13.74 21.90
N ILE A 132 -0.67 12.72 21.36
CA ILE A 132 -0.91 11.45 22.06
C ILE A 132 0.42 10.80 22.50
N ARG A 133 1.41 10.72 21.62
CA ARG A 133 2.73 10.14 21.94
C ARG A 133 3.50 10.92 23.00
N THR A 134 3.27 12.23 23.10
CA THR A 134 3.93 13.12 24.06
C THR A 134 3.09 13.32 25.34
N GLY A 135 2.01 12.57 25.51
CA GLY A 135 1.12 12.66 26.67
C GLY A 135 0.29 13.94 26.74
N LYS A 136 0.25 14.73 25.66
CA LYS A 136 -0.56 15.96 25.54
C LYS A 136 -2.01 15.60 25.19
N THR A 137 -2.67 14.88 26.08
CA THR A 137 -4.08 14.49 25.94
C THR A 137 -4.92 15.15 27.03
N ARG A 138 -6.23 15.25 26.78
CA ARG A 138 -7.20 15.72 27.78
C ARG A 138 -8.14 14.56 28.11
N PRO A 139 -8.46 14.33 29.39
CA PRO A 139 -9.43 13.32 29.78
C PRO A 139 -10.83 13.67 29.25
N ILE A 140 -11.60 12.65 28.90
CA ILE A 140 -12.92 12.81 28.27
C ILE A 140 -13.90 13.60 29.14
N ASP A 141 -13.82 13.47 30.47
CA ASP A 141 -14.68 14.20 31.41
C ASP A 141 -14.44 15.71 31.37
N GLU A 142 -13.18 16.14 31.19
CA GLU A 142 -12.85 17.55 31.05
C GLU A 142 -13.42 18.14 29.76
N ILE A 143 -13.33 17.39 28.66
CA ILE A 143 -13.91 17.77 27.37
C ILE A 143 -15.43 17.88 27.50
N ARG A 144 -16.09 16.89 28.09
CA ARG A 144 -17.54 16.87 28.27
C ARG A 144 -18.02 18.11 29.04
N ARG A 145 -17.38 18.45 30.16
CA ARG A 145 -17.71 19.66 30.95
C ARG A 145 -17.56 20.95 30.16
N SER A 146 -16.59 21.02 29.24
CA SER A 146 -16.37 22.21 28.41
C SER A 146 -17.42 22.40 27.30
N LEU A 147 -18.02 21.30 26.81
CA LEU A 147 -19.04 21.35 25.78
C LEU A 147 -20.44 21.68 26.32
N THR A 148 -20.73 21.35 27.57
CA THR A 148 -22.02 21.68 28.23
C THR A 148 -22.11 23.15 28.68
N ARG A 149 -21.03 23.93 28.51
CA ARG A 149 -20.96 25.34 28.94
C ARG A 149 -21.22 26.33 27.78
N VAL A 150 -21.69 25.84 26.63
CA VAL A 150 -22.11 26.61 25.45
C VAL A 150 -23.61 26.49 25.30
#